data_AF-A0A0F9CWX3-F1
#
_entry.id   AF-A0A0F9CWX3-F1
#
_cell.length_a   1.000
_cell.length_b   1.000
_cell.length_c   1.000
_cell.angle_alpha   90.00
_cell.angle_beta   90.00
_cell.angle_gamma   90.00
#
_symmetry.space_group_name_H-M   'P 1'
#
loop_
_entity.id
_entity.type
_entity.pdbx_description
1 polymer ?
#
loop_
_entity_poly.entity_id
_entity_poly.type
_entity_poly.pdbx_seq_one_letter_code
_entity_poly.pdbx_strand_id
1 'polypeptide(L)'
;MITYYQWQQMNKQRLHDDLREVWALVTERPGISLRAIGEKLNVTHWRARKLVELLLKSGTLTQGNKNECGTLRAPIPLITVQDTSINLL
;
A
#
# COMPACT_ATOMS: atom_id res chain seq x y z
N MET A 1 10.29 17.16 24.30
CA MET A 1 11.02 17.71 23.13
C MET A 1 11.42 16.53 22.26
N ILE A 2 10.77 16.36 21.11
CA ILE A 2 11.05 15.23 20.21
C ILE A 2 12.34 15.57 19.44
N THR A 3 13.31 14.66 19.42
CA THR A 3 14.55 14.89 18.68
C THR A 3 14.30 14.75 17.17
N TYR A 4 15.10 15.42 16.35
CA TYR A 4 15.00 15.35 14.88
C TYR A 4 14.95 13.90 14.35
N TYR A 5 15.74 13.01 14.95
CA TYR A 5 15.76 11.58 14.63
C TYR A 5 14.44 10.87 14.93
N GLN A 6 13.81 11.16 16.07
CA GLN A 6 12.50 10.59 16.40
C GLN A 6 11.42 11.06 15.43
N TRP A 7 11.47 12.32 14.98
CA TRP A 7 10.57 12.85 13.96
C TRP A 7 10.72 12.15 12.60
N GLN A 8 11.95 11.86 12.18
CA GLN A 8 12.21 11.10 10.95
C GLN A 8 11.68 9.66 11.03
N GLN A 9 11.85 8.98 12.17
CA GLN A 9 11.34 7.62 12.36
C GLN A 9 9.81 7.59 12.37
N MET A 10 9.16 8.54 13.05
CA MET A 10 7.70 8.68 13.03
C MET A 10 7.17 8.94 11.61
N ASN A 11 7.86 9.76 10.81
CA ASN A 11 7.51 9.98 9.41
C ASN A 11 7.65 8.73 8.54
N LYS A 12 8.70 7.93 8.76
CA LYS A 12 8.90 6.66 8.04
C LYS A 12 7.84 5.63 8.41
N GLN A 13 7.53 5.52 9.70
CA GLN A 13 6.48 4.63 10.19
C GLN A 13 5.13 5.00 9.59
N ARG A 14 4.77 6.29 9.64
CA ARG A 14 3.51 6.79 9.06
C ARG A 14 3.43 6.53 7.55
N LEU A 15 4.52 6.73 6.82
CA LEU A 15 4.55 6.41 5.39
C LEU A 15 4.36 4.92 5.15
N HIS A 16 4.98 4.06 5.94
CA HIS A 16 4.83 2.61 5.83
C HIS A 16 3.38 2.16 6.11
N ASP A 17 2.76 2.73 7.15
CA ASP A 17 1.38 2.46 7.51
C ASP A 17 0.41 2.95 6.42
N ASP A 18 0.61 4.18 5.90
CA ASP A 18 -0.13 4.72 4.76
C ASP A 18 -0.03 3.77 3.54
N LEU A 19 1.17 3.29 3.20
CA LEU A 19 1.40 2.38 2.08
C LEU A 19 0.71 1.02 2.28
N ARG A 20 0.76 0.48 3.51
CA ARG A 20 0.09 -0.78 3.87
C ARG A 20 -1.42 -0.67 3.74
N GLU A 21 -2.02 0.44 4.21
CA GLU A 21 -3.45 0.68 4.05
C GLU A 21 -3.84 0.80 2.57
N VAL A 22 -3.09 1.55 1.77
CA VAL A 22 -3.38 1.66 0.32
C VAL A 22 -3.35 0.28 -0.34
N TRP A 23 -2.36 -0.55 -0.02
CA TRP A 23 -2.28 -1.92 -0.55
C TRP A 23 -3.49 -2.76 -0.13
N ALA A 24 -3.88 -2.71 1.14
CA ALA A 24 -5.04 -3.44 1.65
C ALA A 24 -6.34 -3.00 0.94
N LEU A 25 -6.56 -1.69 0.80
CA LEU A 25 -7.75 -1.14 0.14
C LEU A 25 -7.86 -1.55 -1.34
N VAL A 26 -6.74 -1.52 -2.06
CA VAL A 26 -6.69 -1.96 -3.45
C VAL A 26 -6.92 -3.47 -3.58
N THR A 27 -6.46 -4.25 -2.60
CA THR A 27 -6.68 -5.70 -2.56
C THR A 27 -8.15 -6.03 -2.28
N GLU A 28 -8.77 -5.35 -1.31
CA GLU A 28 -10.19 -5.54 -0.96
C GLU A 28 -11.15 -5.04 -2.05
N ARG A 29 -10.79 -3.92 -2.70
CA ARG A 29 -11.63 -3.25 -3.70
C ARG A 29 -10.80 -2.96 -4.96
N PRO A 30 -10.58 -3.97 -5.82
CA PRO A 30 -9.95 -3.76 -7.12
C PRO A 30 -10.67 -2.65 -7.89
N GLY A 31 -9.92 -1.68 -8.41
CA GLY A 31 -10.48 -0.53 -9.13
C GLY A 31 -10.96 0.62 -8.24
N ILE A 32 -10.65 0.60 -6.93
CA ILE A 32 -10.88 1.75 -6.04
C ILE A 32 -10.23 3.02 -6.60
N SER A 33 -10.96 4.13 -6.59
CA SER A 33 -10.47 5.40 -7.11
C SER A 33 -9.48 6.07 -6.14
N LEU A 34 -8.55 6.86 -6.67
CA LEU A 34 -7.62 7.67 -5.87
C LEU A 34 -8.34 8.60 -4.88
N ARG A 35 -9.54 9.08 -5.23
CA ARG A 35 -10.37 9.89 -4.36
C ARG A 35 -10.84 9.09 -3.14
N ALA A 36 -11.38 7.89 -3.35
CA ALA A 36 -11.85 7.02 -2.28
C ALA A 36 -10.69 6.56 -1.36
N ILE A 37 -9.50 6.32 -1.93
CA ILE A 37 -8.29 6.06 -1.14
C ILE A 37 -7.96 7.27 -0.25
N GLY A 38 -7.95 8.48 -0.83
CA GLY A 38 -7.68 9.71 -0.08
C GLY A 38 -8.67 9.97 1.06
N GLU A 39 -9.96 9.77 0.80
CA GLU A 39 -11.03 9.89 1.81
C GLU A 39 -10.86 8.87 2.95
N LYS A 40 -10.49 7.62 2.63
CA LYS A 40 -10.30 6.56 3.61
C LYS A 40 -9.08 6.79 4.51
N LEU A 41 -7.96 7.24 3.94
CA LEU A 41 -6.72 7.55 4.65
C LEU A 41 -6.71 8.97 5.28
N ASN A 42 -7.75 9.77 5.04
CA ASN A 42 -7.79 11.19 5.39
C ASN A 42 -6.58 11.97 4.85
N VAL A 43 -6.24 11.75 3.56
CA VAL A 43 -5.15 12.42 2.85
C VAL A 43 -5.65 13.09 1.58
N THR A 44 -4.89 14.09 1.11
CA THR A 44 -5.20 14.76 -0.15
C THR A 44 -5.11 13.81 -1.34
N HIS A 45 -5.87 14.11 -2.40
CA HIS A 45 -5.81 13.35 -3.66
C HIS A 45 -4.38 13.23 -4.21
N TRP A 46 -3.58 14.30 -4.10
CA TRP A 46 -2.19 14.29 -4.53
C TRP A 46 -1.33 13.32 -3.71
N ARG A 47 -1.53 13.26 -2.38
CA ARG A 47 -0.80 12.32 -1.51
C ARG A 47 -1.22 10.88 -1.78
N ALA A 48 -2.51 10.62 -1.94
CA ALA A 48 -3.02 9.30 -2.34
C ALA A 48 -2.39 8.84 -3.67
N ARG A 49 -2.31 9.73 -4.66
CA ARG A 49 -1.61 9.44 -5.93
C ARG A 49 -0.14 9.09 -5.71
N LYS A 50 0.57 9.81 -4.85
CA LYS A 50 1.99 9.53 -4.56
C LYS A 50 2.20 8.18 -3.89
N LEU A 51 1.33 7.81 -2.95
CA LEU A 51 1.37 6.50 -2.29
C LEU A 51 1.16 5.36 -3.31
N VAL A 52 0.18 5.50 -4.19
CA VAL A 52 -0.06 4.54 -5.28
C VAL A 52 1.12 4.47 -6.25
N GLU A 53 1.67 5.62 -6.67
CA GLU A 53 2.87 5.66 -7.54
C GLU A 53 4.07 4.93 -6.90
N LEU A 54 4.26 5.04 -5.59
CA LEU A 54 5.31 4.32 -4.87
C LEU A 54 5.08 2.81 -4.92
N LEU A 55 3.85 2.34 -4.66
CA LEU A 55 3.51 0.92 -4.69
C LEU A 55 3.59 0.30 -6.09
N LEU A 56 3.26 1.08 -7.13
CA LEU A 56 3.44 0.66 -8.52
C LEU A 56 4.92 0.53 -8.87
N LYS A 57 5.75 1.49 -8.45
CA LYS A 57 7.20 1.45 -8.67
C LYS A 57 7.89 0.31 -7.92
N SER A 58 7.40 -0.05 -6.73
CA SER A 58 7.93 -1.19 -5.97
C SER A 58 7.46 -2.55 -6.50
N GLY A 59 6.51 -2.57 -7.45
CA GLY A 59 5.90 -3.81 -7.94
C GLY A 59 4.90 -4.44 -6.96
N THR A 60 4.61 -3.77 -5.84
CA THR A 60 3.65 -4.23 -4.82
C THR A 60 2.19 -4.03 -5.27
N LEU A 61 1.97 -3.10 -6.21
CA LEU A 61 0.75 -3.00 -7.00
C LEU A 61 1.10 -3.12 -8.48
N THR A 62 0.15 -3.62 -9.26
CA THR A 62 0.16 -3.58 -10.72
C THR A 62 -1.04 -2.77 -11.21
N GLN A 63 -0.86 -2.12 -12.35
CA GLN A 63 -1.93 -1.40 -13.02
C GLN A 63 -2.42 -2.24 -14.21
N GLY A 64 -3.73 -2.49 -14.26
CA GLY A 64 -4.36 -3.12 -15.41
C GLY A 64 -4.15 -2.32 -16.70
N ASN A 65 -4.38 -2.98 -17.84
CA ASN A 65 -4.32 -2.35 -19.16
C ASN A 65 -5.25 -1.10 -19.22
N LYS A 66 -4.97 -0.15 -20.12
CA LYS A 66 -5.86 0.96 -20.48
C LYS A 66 -7.31 0.52 -20.74
N ASN A 67 -7.52 -0.68 -21.29
CA ASN A 67 -8.85 -1.25 -21.52
C ASN A 67 -9.59 -1.62 -20.21
N GLU A 68 -8.86 -1.78 -19.11
CA GLU A 68 -9.39 -2.03 -17.76
C GLU A 68 -9.44 -0.74 -16.93
N CYS A 69 -9.46 0.43 -17.58
CA CYS A 69 -9.47 1.75 -16.95
C CYS A 69 -8.28 1.97 -15.98
N GLY A 70 -7.18 1.23 -16.14
CA GLY A 70 -6.04 1.33 -15.23
C GLY A 70 -6.36 0.84 -13.80
N THR A 71 -7.28 -0.12 -13.66
CA THR A 71 -7.63 -0.76 -12.39
C THR A 71 -6.38 -1.22 -11.66
N LEU A 72 -6.14 -0.70 -10.46
CA LEU A 72 -5.06 -1.16 -9.61
C LEU A 72 -5.39 -2.55 -9.07
N ARG A 73 -4.40 -3.44 -9.10
CA ARG A 73 -4.48 -4.79 -8.57
C ARG A 73 -3.26 -5.05 -7.69
N ALA A 74 -3.44 -5.75 -6.59
CA ALA A 74 -2.34 -6.32 -5.84
C ALA A 74 -2.07 -7.73 -6.42
N PRO A 75 -0.89 -7.99 -7.01
CA PRO A 75 -0.61 -9.23 -7.72
C PRO A 75 -0.34 -10.44 -6.79
N ILE A 76 -1.22 -10.77 -5.82
CA ILE A 76 -1.22 -11.99 -4.97
C ILE A 76 -0.45 -11.77 -3.63
N PRO A 77 -0.86 -12.43 -2.52
CA PRO A 77 -0.80 -11.87 -1.16
C PRO A 77 0.63 -11.78 -0.66
N LEU A 78 0.87 -10.80 0.22
CA LEU A 78 2.00 -10.86 1.15
C LEU A 78 2.05 -12.30 1.65
N ILE A 79 3.11 -13.01 1.29
CA ILE A 79 3.35 -14.37 1.75
C ILE A 79 3.09 -14.32 3.26
N THR A 80 1.97 -14.91 3.69
CA THR A 80 1.93 -15.53 5.00
C THR A 80 3.14 -16.42 4.94
N VAL A 81 4.23 -16.00 5.58
CA VAL A 81 5.28 -16.89 5.98
C VAL A 81 4.54 -17.82 6.94
N GLN A 82 3.91 -18.84 6.36
CA GLN A 82 3.57 -20.04 7.07
C GLN A 82 4.93 -20.47 7.57
N ASP A 83 5.08 -20.31 8.86
CA ASP A 83 6.05 -21.00 9.66
C ASP A 83 5.80 -22.50 9.41
N THR A 84 6.31 -23.01 8.29
CA THR A 84 6.47 -24.44 8.06
C THR A 84 7.59 -24.88 8.98
N SER A 85 7.28 -24.87 10.28
CA SER A 85 7.80 -25.80 11.25
C SER A 85 7.36 -27.20 10.80
N ILE A 86 8.02 -27.72 9.75
CA ILE A 86 7.98 -29.14 9.40
C ILE A 86 8.80 -29.85 10.48
N ASN A 87 8.14 -30.20 11.58
CA ASN A 87 8.62 -31.26 12.46
C ASN A 87 8.27 -32.59 11.78
N LEU A 88 9.24 -33.13 11.04
CA LEU A 88 9.29 -34.55 10.75
C LEU A 88 10.18 -35.20 11.82
N LEU A 89 9.57 -35.69 12.88
CA LEU A 89 10.07 -36.78 13.73
C LEU A 89 8.89 -37.70 14.08
#